data_AF-A0A522BWK0-F1
#
_entry.id   AF-A0A522BWK0-F1
#
_cell.length_a   1.000
_cell.length_b   1.000
_cell.length_c   1.000
_cell.angle_alpha   90.00
_cell.angle_beta   90.00
_cell.angle_gamma   90.00
#
_symmetry.space_group_name_H-M   'P 1'
#
loop_
_entity.id
_entity.type
_entity.pdbx_description
1 polymer ?
#
loop_
_entity_poly.entity_id
_entity_poly.type
_entity_poly.pdbx_seq_one_letter_code
_entity_poly.pdbx_strand_id
1 'polypeptide(L)'
;MTAAEQRMGWGRSAAVAAMSLALLAAGVGLAAVAGPRLFEPDVAQPLLLVVLLLAYVFTQHYTLDFEFRRQSNSISLAHLPLALGVQVVAPFAHLAVRLGSVVVYSLYQRQAPQKALYNLGAAAFEVGAAALAVGIVPHGETGPSMWIALYAGLVVGDAVGILALHAIWRVLGLETSLQRGLRTLLLTAPVALLFTGLAVVAISAARLEAASVVVMLALTGWLALAYRAHRRVVLQQATTESLYTFVKDLGPLVVAEERSTDVLERVRVLLHAEQLDLTASSGDRWSALTVAEGQSPRRSVDV
;
A
#
# COMPACT_ATOMS: atom_id res chain seq x y z
N MET A 1 14.26 16.69 -28.67
CA MET A 1 14.41 17.10 -27.25
C MET A 1 15.42 18.23 -27.19
N THR A 2 14.99 19.42 -26.80
CA THR A 2 15.84 20.61 -26.74
C THR A 2 16.63 20.65 -25.43
N ALA A 3 17.80 21.31 -25.40
CA ALA A 3 18.63 21.44 -24.20
C ALA A 3 17.88 22.10 -23.01
N ALA A 4 16.85 22.91 -23.28
CA ALA A 4 15.98 23.50 -22.28
C ALA A 4 15.08 22.45 -21.58
N GLU A 5 14.52 21.50 -22.34
CA GLU A 5 13.71 20.39 -21.80
C GLU A 5 14.55 19.45 -20.92
N GLN A 6 15.80 19.16 -21.31
CA GLN A 6 16.74 18.38 -20.49
C GLN A 6 17.13 19.09 -19.19
N ARG A 7 17.38 20.41 -19.23
CA ARG A 7 17.69 21.20 -18.02
C ARG A 7 16.49 21.31 -17.07
N MET A 8 15.27 21.44 -17.61
CA MET A 8 14.05 21.42 -16.81
C MET A 8 13.79 20.05 -16.14
N GLY A 9 14.09 18.95 -16.84
CA GLY A 9 14.01 17.59 -16.28
C GLY A 9 15.00 17.35 -15.15
N TRP A 10 16.22 17.87 -15.28
CA TRP A 10 17.25 17.81 -14.24
C TRP A 10 16.89 18.61 -12.99
N GLY A 11 16.39 19.84 -13.15
CA GLY A 11 15.99 20.69 -12.02
C GLY A 11 14.88 20.07 -11.17
N ARG A 12 13.84 19.51 -11.81
CA ARG A 12 12.76 18.82 -11.11
C ARG A 12 13.24 17.57 -10.38
N SER A 13 14.12 16.79 -11.01
CA SER A 13 14.70 15.58 -10.39
C SER A 13 15.56 15.92 -9.17
N ALA A 14 16.36 16.99 -9.23
CA ALA A 14 17.16 17.47 -8.12
C ALA A 14 16.27 17.98 -6.96
N ALA A 15 15.19 18.69 -7.26
CA ALA A 15 14.24 19.14 -6.25
C ALA A 15 13.58 17.96 -5.52
N VAL A 16 13.15 16.92 -6.23
CA VAL A 16 12.58 15.71 -5.63
C VAL A 16 13.60 14.99 -4.74
N ALA A 17 14.86 14.90 -5.18
CA ALA A 17 15.93 14.32 -4.38
C ALA A 17 16.19 15.13 -3.10
N ALA A 18 16.26 16.46 -3.21
CA ALA A 18 16.45 17.36 -2.07
C ALA A 18 15.31 17.24 -1.05
N MET A 19 14.05 17.19 -1.50
CA MET A 19 12.90 16.99 -0.62
C MET A 19 12.94 15.63 0.10
N SER A 20 13.32 14.58 -0.62
CA SER A 20 13.43 13.23 -0.05
C SER A 20 14.57 13.13 0.96
N LEU A 21 15.70 13.77 0.69
CA LEU A 21 16.83 13.89 1.62
C LEU A 21 16.49 14.74 2.84
N ALA A 22 15.74 15.82 2.67
CA ALA A 22 15.26 16.63 3.78
C ALA A 22 14.34 15.83 4.71
N LEU A 23 13.45 15.00 4.13
CA LEU A 23 12.59 14.11 4.91
C LEU A 23 13.41 13.06 5.68
N LEU A 24 14.43 12.49 5.04
CA LEU A 24 15.37 11.57 5.68
C LEU A 24 16.12 12.24 6.84
N ALA A 25 16.69 13.42 6.60
CA ALA A 25 17.43 14.18 7.60
C ALA A 25 16.54 14.59 8.78
N ALA A 26 15.28 14.98 8.51
CA ALA A 26 14.30 15.26 9.55
C ALA A 26 14.03 14.02 10.41
N GLY A 27 13.79 12.85 9.78
CA GLY A 27 13.59 11.59 10.52
C GLY A 27 14.78 11.21 11.41
N VAL A 28 16.00 11.31 10.87
CA VAL A 28 17.24 11.09 11.64
C VAL A 28 17.35 12.08 12.80
N GLY A 29 17.04 13.36 12.56
CA GLY A 29 17.05 14.41 13.60
C GLY A 29 16.04 14.14 14.71
N LEU A 30 14.82 13.73 14.38
CA LEU A 30 13.81 13.35 15.38
C LEU A 30 14.25 12.14 16.19
N ALA A 31 14.83 11.12 15.55
CA ALA A 31 15.38 9.95 16.23
C ALA A 31 16.59 10.30 17.12
N ALA A 32 17.38 11.31 16.78
CA ALA A 32 18.51 11.77 17.58
C ALA A 32 18.07 12.50 18.86
N VAL A 33 16.97 13.25 18.79
CA VAL A 33 16.37 13.94 19.94
C VAL A 33 15.57 12.98 20.82
N ALA A 34 14.99 11.95 20.22
CA ALA A 34 14.34 10.86 20.94
C ALA A 34 15.39 10.10 21.77
N GLY A 35 15.46 10.37 23.07
CA GLY A 35 16.27 9.57 23.99
C GLY A 35 15.83 8.09 23.97
N PRO A 36 16.73 7.15 24.32
CA PRO A 36 16.41 5.73 24.29
C PRO A 36 15.28 5.40 25.26
N ARG A 37 14.22 4.77 24.74
CA ARG A 37 13.13 4.20 25.54
C ARG A 37 13.05 2.72 25.28
N LEU A 38 13.85 2.00 26.06
CA LEU A 38 13.91 0.55 26.00
C LEU A 38 12.99 0.01 27.09
N PHE A 39 11.91 -0.64 26.67
CA PHE A 39 11.56 -1.87 27.36
C PHE A 39 12.70 -2.84 27.09
N GLU A 40 13.37 -3.31 28.14
CA GLU A 40 14.41 -4.32 28.05
C GLU A 40 13.75 -5.71 28.20
N PRO A 41 13.34 -6.37 27.12
CA PRO A 41 12.89 -7.74 27.21
C PRO A 41 14.06 -8.64 27.58
N ASP A 42 13.77 -9.81 28.17
CA ASP A 42 14.74 -10.87 28.46
C ASP A 42 15.19 -11.63 27.18
N VAL A 43 15.39 -10.88 26.10
CA VAL A 43 15.73 -11.36 24.76
C VAL A 43 16.92 -10.57 24.26
N ALA A 44 17.91 -11.27 23.70
CA ALA A 44 19.11 -10.64 23.18
C ALA A 44 18.78 -9.58 22.10
N GLN A 45 19.31 -8.37 22.27
CA GLN A 45 19.12 -7.24 21.35
C GLN A 45 19.40 -7.59 19.87
N PRO A 46 20.47 -8.33 19.50
CA PRO A 46 20.69 -8.73 18.11
C PRO A 46 19.55 -9.57 17.53
N LEU A 47 18.94 -10.45 18.34
CA LEU A 47 17.81 -11.27 17.91
C LEU A 47 16.58 -10.40 17.63
N LEU A 48 16.30 -9.40 18.47
CA LEU A 48 15.20 -8.46 18.25
C LEU A 48 15.38 -7.67 16.95
N LEU A 49 16.60 -7.21 16.66
CA LEU A 49 16.91 -6.50 15.42
C LEU A 49 16.65 -7.38 14.19
N VAL A 50 17.06 -8.65 14.24
CA VAL A 50 16.81 -9.61 13.16
C VAL A 50 15.32 -9.89 13.00
N VAL A 51 14.59 -10.11 14.10
CA VAL A 51 13.14 -10.34 14.06
C VAL A 51 12.40 -9.12 13.50
N LEU A 52 12.75 -7.90 13.92
CA LEU A 52 12.17 -6.67 13.38
C LEU A 52 12.49 -6.49 11.90
N LEU A 53 13.72 -6.78 11.46
CA LEU A 53 14.10 -6.73 10.06
C LEU A 53 13.25 -7.67 9.22
N LEU A 54 13.11 -8.93 9.65
CA LEU A 54 12.28 -9.92 8.98
C LEU A 54 10.80 -9.51 8.96
N ALA A 55 10.29 -8.98 10.08
CA ALA A 55 8.92 -8.48 10.16
C ALA A 55 8.69 -7.31 9.19
N TYR A 56 9.64 -6.38 9.06
CA TYR A 56 9.54 -5.29 8.11
C TYR A 56 9.59 -5.76 6.65
N VAL A 57 10.52 -6.66 6.32
CA VAL A 57 10.60 -7.25 4.97
C VAL A 57 9.29 -7.97 4.65
N PHE A 58 8.79 -8.81 5.56
CA PHE A 58 7.51 -9.51 5.40
C PHE A 58 6.35 -8.53 5.19
N THR A 59 6.20 -7.53 6.06
CA THR A 59 5.11 -6.54 5.97
C THR A 59 5.18 -5.67 4.72
N GLN A 60 6.37 -5.47 4.13
CA GLN A 60 6.53 -4.79 2.84
C GLN A 60 6.12 -5.64 1.63
N HIS A 61 6.20 -6.97 1.72
CA HIS A 61 5.77 -7.87 0.63
C HIS A 61 4.27 -8.12 0.62
N TYR A 62 3.60 -7.99 1.77
CA TYR A 62 2.18 -8.27 1.91
C TYR A 62 1.39 -6.98 2.17
N THR A 63 1.12 -6.21 1.11
CA THR A 63 0.12 -5.13 1.20
C THR A 63 -1.28 -5.73 1.28
N LEU A 64 -2.09 -5.26 2.22
CA LEU A 64 -3.51 -5.58 2.22
C LEU A 64 -4.19 -4.61 1.25
N ASP A 65 -4.34 -5.04 0.00
CA ASP A 65 -5.07 -4.28 -1.00
C ASP A 65 -6.58 -4.47 -0.74
N PHE A 66 -7.24 -3.39 -0.36
CA PHE A 66 -8.69 -3.35 -0.22
C PHE A 66 -9.27 -2.36 -1.23
N GLU A 67 -10.26 -2.83 -1.99
CA GLU A 67 -10.98 -2.00 -2.93
C GLU A 67 -12.22 -1.42 -2.24
N PHE A 68 -12.14 -0.15 -1.83
CA PHE A 68 -13.31 0.57 -1.29
C PHE A 68 -13.78 1.58 -2.34
N ARG A 69 -15.02 1.42 -2.82
CA ARG A 69 -15.66 2.29 -3.83
C ARG A 69 -14.84 2.46 -5.13
N ARG A 70 -14.42 1.35 -5.76
CA ARG A 70 -13.67 1.30 -7.04
C ARG A 70 -12.30 2.01 -7.00
N GLN A 71 -11.69 2.07 -5.82
CA GLN A 71 -10.33 2.57 -5.65
C GLN A 71 -9.52 1.58 -4.81
N SER A 72 -8.41 1.09 -5.38
CA SER A 72 -7.45 0.26 -4.66
C SER A 72 -6.75 1.14 -3.61
N ASN A 73 -7.00 0.86 -2.34
CA ASN A 73 -6.26 1.45 -1.23
C ASN A 73 -5.45 0.33 -0.58
N SER A 74 -4.13 0.52 -0.51
CA SER A 74 -3.22 -0.42 0.15
C SER A 74 -2.98 0.04 1.59
N ILE A 75 -3.21 -0.85 2.55
CA ILE A 75 -2.87 -0.62 3.94
C ILE A 75 -1.47 -1.18 4.20
N SER A 76 -0.60 -0.34 4.75
CA SER A 76 0.75 -0.74 5.15
C SER A 76 0.70 -1.54 6.44
N LEU A 77 1.14 -2.80 6.40
CA LEU A 77 1.30 -3.62 7.59
C LEU A 77 2.53 -3.21 8.43
N ALA A 78 3.32 -2.22 7.97
CA ALA A 78 4.56 -1.80 8.61
C ALA A 78 4.34 -1.04 9.93
N HIS A 79 3.12 -0.59 10.23
CA HIS A 79 2.79 0.06 11.50
C HIS A 79 2.99 -0.85 12.71
N LEU A 80 2.80 -2.16 12.56
CA LEU A 80 3.01 -3.12 13.65
C LEU A 80 4.49 -3.24 14.06
N PRO A 81 5.43 -3.58 13.17
CA PRO A 81 6.86 -3.61 13.52
C PRO A 81 7.39 -2.22 13.91
N LEU A 82 6.80 -1.13 13.39
CA LEU A 82 7.10 0.23 13.84
C LEU A 82 6.70 0.47 15.29
N ALA A 83 5.46 0.16 15.64
CA ALA A 83 4.93 0.36 16.99
C ALA A 83 5.62 -0.51 18.04
N LEU A 84 6.07 -1.71 17.67
CA LEU A 84 6.88 -2.59 18.52
C LEU A 84 8.33 -2.09 18.63
N GLY A 85 8.98 -1.84 17.50
CA GLY A 85 10.41 -1.51 17.45
C GLY A 85 10.76 -0.26 18.25
N VAL A 86 9.91 0.76 18.22
CA VAL A 86 10.13 2.03 18.93
C VAL A 86 10.13 1.90 20.45
N GLN A 87 9.57 0.81 20.98
CA GLN A 87 9.49 0.55 22.42
C GLN A 87 10.53 -0.45 22.92
N VAL A 88 11.09 -1.29 22.05
CA VAL A 88 11.97 -2.41 22.47
C VAL A 88 13.41 -2.28 21.96
N VAL A 89 13.67 -1.33 21.05
CA VAL A 89 14.98 -1.10 20.43
C VAL A 89 15.33 0.38 20.44
N ALA A 90 16.63 0.69 20.53
CA ALA A 90 17.10 2.06 20.54
C ALA A 90 16.75 2.77 19.21
N PRO A 91 16.38 4.07 19.22
CA PRO A 91 15.87 4.77 18.04
C PRO A 91 16.77 4.64 16.80
N PHE A 92 18.09 4.76 16.95
CA PHE A 92 19.03 4.59 15.84
C PHE A 92 19.15 3.16 15.32
N ALA A 93 19.07 2.17 16.21
CA ALA A 93 19.11 0.77 15.81
C ALA A 93 17.80 0.36 15.10
N HIS A 94 16.66 0.87 15.57
CA HIS A 94 15.36 0.68 14.90
C HIS A 94 15.34 1.37 13.53
N LEU A 95 15.86 2.60 13.45
CA LEU A 95 16.02 3.33 12.20
C LEU A 95 16.90 2.56 11.21
N ALA A 96 18.04 2.03 11.64
CA ALA A 96 18.92 1.23 10.79
C ALA A 96 18.22 -0.03 10.24
N VAL A 97 17.47 -0.74 11.09
CA VAL A 97 16.67 -1.91 10.68
C VAL A 97 15.61 -1.52 9.65
N ARG A 98 14.87 -0.44 9.89
CA ARG A 98 13.82 0.05 8.99
C ARG A 98 14.39 0.49 7.64
N LEU A 99 15.49 1.24 7.63
CA LEU A 99 16.16 1.67 6.40
C LEU A 99 16.73 0.47 5.64
N GLY A 100 17.35 -0.48 6.36
CA GLY A 100 17.81 -1.74 5.78
C GLY A 100 16.70 -2.50 5.07
N SER A 101 15.50 -2.60 5.69
CA SER A 101 14.35 -3.24 5.06
C SER A 101 13.92 -2.54 3.76
N VAL A 102 13.88 -1.21 3.75
CA VAL A 102 13.53 -0.41 2.57
C VAL A 102 14.57 -0.59 1.47
N VAL A 103 15.86 -0.66 1.80
CA VAL A 103 16.93 -0.95 0.82
C VAL A 103 16.73 -2.33 0.21
N VAL A 104 16.55 -3.37 1.03
CA VAL A 104 16.30 -4.75 0.58
C VAL A 104 15.10 -4.80 -0.34
N TYR A 105 13.98 -4.19 0.06
CA TYR A 105 12.76 -4.16 -0.74
C TYR A 105 12.94 -3.39 -2.06
N SER A 106 13.66 -2.27 -2.03
CA SER A 106 13.93 -1.45 -3.21
C SER A 106 14.81 -2.19 -4.23
N LEU A 107 15.81 -2.94 -3.75
CA LEU A 107 16.66 -3.78 -4.59
C LEU A 107 15.88 -4.98 -5.17
N TYR A 108 15.10 -5.66 -4.34
CA TYR A 108 14.28 -6.79 -4.77
C TYR A 108 13.27 -6.39 -5.86
N GLN A 109 12.55 -5.29 -5.66
CA GLN A 109 11.56 -4.77 -6.62
C GLN A 109 12.19 -3.95 -7.76
N ARG A 110 13.53 -3.81 -7.80
CA ARG A 110 14.28 -3.00 -8.78
C ARG A 110 13.67 -1.60 -8.95
N GLN A 111 13.38 -0.93 -7.84
CA GLN A 111 12.71 0.36 -7.85
C GLN A 111 13.58 1.45 -8.49
N ALA A 112 12.94 2.39 -9.16
CA ALA A 112 13.61 3.60 -9.64
C ALA A 112 14.28 4.36 -8.46
N PRO A 113 15.50 4.89 -8.62
CA PRO A 113 16.24 5.53 -7.53
C PRO A 113 15.48 6.63 -6.80
N GLN A 114 14.70 7.43 -7.53
CA GLN A 114 13.89 8.51 -6.94
C GLN A 114 12.81 7.98 -6.00
N LYS A 115 12.16 6.87 -6.36
CA LYS A 115 11.14 6.21 -5.53
C LYS A 115 11.77 5.60 -4.29
N ALA A 116 12.92 4.93 -4.45
CA ALA A 116 13.66 4.37 -3.33
C ALA A 116 14.10 5.46 -2.33
N LEU A 117 14.58 6.61 -2.82
CA LEU A 117 15.00 7.73 -1.98
C LEU A 117 13.84 8.36 -1.20
N TYR A 118 12.68 8.56 -1.84
CA TYR A 118 11.47 8.99 -1.15
C TYR A 118 11.05 8.00 -0.06
N ASN A 119 11.02 6.70 -0.38
CA ASN A 119 10.66 5.66 0.59
C ASN A 119 11.61 5.61 1.78
N LEU A 120 12.91 5.81 1.56
CA LEU A 120 13.90 5.91 2.63
C LEU A 120 13.63 7.13 3.51
N GLY A 121 13.34 8.29 2.90
CA GLY A 121 12.99 9.51 3.64
C GLY A 121 11.72 9.32 4.47
N ALA A 122 10.66 8.82 3.86
CA ALA A 122 9.38 8.57 4.54
C ALA A 122 9.55 7.58 5.70
N ALA A 123 10.26 6.47 5.48
CA ALA A 123 10.51 5.48 6.51
C ALA A 123 11.38 6.02 7.66
N ALA A 124 12.38 6.87 7.37
CA ALA A 124 13.15 7.54 8.40
C ALA A 124 12.27 8.47 9.24
N PHE A 125 11.40 9.24 8.59
CA PHE A 125 10.50 10.16 9.26
C PHE A 125 9.46 9.43 10.12
N GLU A 126 8.88 8.34 9.63
CA GLU A 126 7.96 7.48 10.41
C GLU A 126 8.61 7.03 11.73
N VAL A 127 9.83 6.48 11.66
CA VAL A 127 10.57 6.02 12.84
C VAL A 127 10.90 7.20 13.76
N GLY A 128 11.41 8.30 13.20
CA GLY A 128 11.77 9.48 13.98
C GLY A 128 10.56 10.12 14.68
N ALA A 129 9.43 10.25 13.99
CA ALA A 129 8.20 10.80 14.54
C ALA A 129 7.62 9.92 15.66
N ALA A 130 7.57 8.59 15.44
CA ALA A 130 7.17 7.66 16.48
C ALA A 130 8.12 7.69 17.68
N ALA A 131 9.44 7.67 17.45
CA ALA A 131 10.45 7.70 18.50
C ALA A 131 10.37 8.98 19.33
N LEU A 132 10.21 10.14 18.69
CA LEU A 132 10.06 11.40 19.39
C LEU A 132 8.75 11.44 20.18
N ALA A 133 7.62 11.04 19.57
CA ALA A 133 6.32 11.06 20.24
C ALA A 133 6.32 10.16 21.48
N VAL A 134 6.92 8.98 21.41
CA VAL A 134 7.12 8.10 22.57
C VAL A 134 8.12 8.72 23.56
N GLY A 135 9.14 9.42 23.03
CA GLY A 135 10.22 10.12 23.73
C GLY A 135 9.78 11.25 24.66
N ILE A 136 8.68 11.94 24.36
CA ILE A 136 8.19 13.08 25.19
C ILE A 136 7.36 12.66 26.41
N VAL A 137 6.82 11.44 26.43
CA VAL A 137 6.00 10.92 27.54
C VAL A 137 6.88 10.81 28.80
N PRO A 138 6.43 10.85 30.06
CA PRO A 138 7.36 10.62 31.19
C PRO A 138 8.02 9.22 31.17
N HIS A 139 9.21 9.06 31.77
CA HIS A 139 9.87 7.75 31.87
C HIS A 139 9.08 6.83 32.83
N GLY A 140 8.95 5.55 32.48
CA GLY A 140 8.20 4.56 33.27
C GLY A 140 6.67 4.61 33.06
N GLU A 141 6.16 5.62 32.37
CA GLU A 141 4.75 5.73 32.03
C GLU A 141 4.39 4.76 30.89
N THR A 142 3.44 3.86 31.15
CA THR A 142 2.98 2.84 30.20
C THR A 142 1.48 2.87 29.97
N GLY A 143 0.78 3.83 30.58
CA GLY A 143 -0.65 3.98 30.50
C GLY A 143 -1.12 4.69 29.22
N PRO A 144 -2.33 5.25 29.24
CA PRO A 144 -2.96 5.83 28.06
C PRO A 144 -2.16 6.92 27.36
N SER A 145 -1.34 7.69 28.08
CA SER A 145 -0.49 8.73 27.49
C SER A 145 0.56 8.15 26.54
N MET A 146 1.15 7.00 26.89
CA MET A 146 2.07 6.24 26.05
C MET A 146 1.38 5.74 24.78
N TRP A 147 0.14 5.26 24.90
CA TRP A 147 -0.64 4.74 23.76
C TRP A 147 -1.03 5.85 22.79
N ILE A 148 -1.49 6.99 23.33
CA ILE A 148 -1.83 8.18 22.56
C ILE A 148 -0.59 8.71 21.83
N ALA A 149 0.55 8.79 22.52
CA ALA A 149 1.80 9.21 21.93
C ALA A 149 2.25 8.31 20.77
N LEU A 150 2.18 6.99 20.96
CA LEU A 150 2.51 6.02 19.93
C LEU A 150 1.61 6.18 18.70
N TYR A 151 0.30 6.23 18.92
CA TYR A 151 -0.68 6.42 17.85
C TYR A 151 -0.46 7.75 17.11
N ALA A 152 -0.25 8.85 17.85
CA ALA A 152 0.00 10.16 17.29
C ALA A 152 1.27 10.17 16.43
N GLY A 153 2.36 9.55 16.90
CA GLY A 153 3.59 9.42 16.12
C GLY A 153 3.39 8.69 14.79
N LEU A 154 2.63 7.59 14.79
CA LEU A 154 2.26 6.86 13.58
C LEU A 154 1.45 7.73 12.60
N VAL A 155 0.39 8.39 13.09
CA VAL A 155 -0.48 9.24 12.25
C VAL A 155 0.26 10.44 11.68
N VAL A 156 1.15 11.06 12.47
CA VAL A 156 2.00 12.17 12.00
C VAL A 156 2.97 11.69 10.93
N GLY A 157 3.57 10.50 11.10
CA GLY A 157 4.41 9.87 10.08
C GLY A 157 3.68 9.72 8.74
N ASP A 158 2.50 9.10 8.77
CA ASP A 158 1.66 8.91 7.59
C ASP A 158 1.26 10.24 6.94
N ALA A 159 0.81 11.21 7.74
CA ALA A 159 0.38 12.52 7.25
C ALA A 159 1.52 13.26 6.54
N VAL A 160 2.72 13.28 7.13
CA VAL A 160 3.89 13.92 6.51
C VAL A 160 4.34 13.16 5.27
N GLY A 161 4.30 11.82 5.28
CA GLY A 161 4.57 11.00 4.09
C GLY A 161 3.66 11.35 2.91
N ILE A 162 2.35 11.48 3.16
CA ILE A 162 1.34 11.88 2.17
C ILE A 162 1.59 13.31 1.66
N LEU A 163 1.86 14.26 2.57
CA LEU A 163 2.15 15.64 2.21
C LEU A 163 3.43 15.76 1.37
N ALA A 164 4.48 15.03 1.73
CA ALA A 164 5.73 14.97 0.99
C ALA A 164 5.52 14.39 -0.41
N LEU A 165 4.76 13.30 -0.54
CA LEU A 165 4.44 12.69 -1.83
C LEU A 165 3.64 13.65 -2.71
N HIS A 166 2.62 14.31 -2.14
CA HIS A 166 1.82 15.30 -2.83
C HIS A 166 2.67 16.48 -3.33
N ALA A 167 3.60 16.95 -2.51
CA ALA A 167 4.52 18.02 -2.88
C ALA A 167 5.48 17.58 -3.99
N ILE A 168 6.03 16.36 -3.91
CA ILE A 168 6.87 15.76 -4.97
C ILE A 168 6.10 15.67 -6.29
N TRP A 169 4.87 15.17 -6.26
CA TRP A 169 4.05 15.06 -7.47
C TRP A 169 3.70 16.41 -8.07
N ARG A 170 3.45 17.45 -7.25
CA ARG A 170 3.28 18.82 -7.74
C ARG A 170 4.53 19.35 -8.44
N VAL A 171 5.72 19.11 -7.90
CA VAL A 171 7.00 19.49 -8.54
C VAL A 171 7.20 18.78 -9.87
N LEU A 172 6.76 17.52 -9.97
CA LEU A 172 6.80 16.74 -11.20
C LEU A 172 5.72 17.14 -12.23
N GLY A 173 4.74 17.96 -11.83
CA GLY A 173 3.64 18.39 -12.69
C GLY A 173 2.55 17.33 -12.90
N LEU A 174 2.44 16.36 -11.98
CA LEU A 174 1.43 15.31 -12.03
C LEU A 174 0.12 15.79 -11.38
N GLU A 175 -1.01 15.44 -11.99
CA GLU A 175 -2.34 15.76 -11.45
C GLU A 175 -2.62 15.00 -10.15
N THR A 176 -2.70 15.74 -9.06
CA THR A 176 -2.83 15.16 -7.72
C THR A 176 -3.84 15.91 -6.89
N SER A 177 -4.60 15.14 -6.10
CA SER A 177 -5.58 15.70 -5.18
C SER A 177 -5.15 15.42 -3.76
N LEU A 178 -4.87 16.49 -3.01
CA LEU A 178 -4.59 16.40 -1.59
C LEU A 178 -5.77 15.79 -0.83
N GLN A 179 -7.00 16.07 -1.27
CA GLN A 179 -8.21 15.47 -0.70
C GLN A 179 -8.23 13.95 -0.82
N ARG A 180 -7.68 13.39 -1.91
CA ARG A 180 -7.52 11.93 -2.05
C ARG A 180 -6.56 11.40 -0.99
N GLY A 181 -5.39 12.04 -0.82
CA GLY A 181 -4.42 11.66 0.21
C GLY A 181 -4.99 11.73 1.63
N LEU A 182 -5.68 12.83 1.97
CA LEU A 182 -6.33 12.98 3.28
C LEU A 182 -7.43 11.95 3.50
N ARG A 183 -8.20 11.60 2.47
CA ARG A 183 -9.18 10.51 2.56
C ARG A 183 -8.50 9.17 2.82
N THR A 184 -7.38 8.88 2.15
CA THR A 184 -6.59 7.68 2.42
C THR A 184 -6.13 7.65 3.88
N LEU A 185 -5.61 8.76 4.41
CA LEU A 185 -5.21 8.88 5.81
C LEU A 185 -6.39 8.59 6.77
N LEU A 186 -7.57 9.15 6.50
CA LEU A 186 -8.77 8.90 7.31
C LEU A 186 -9.20 7.44 7.29
N LEU A 187 -8.98 6.73 6.17
CA LEU A 187 -9.29 5.31 6.03
C LEU A 187 -8.24 4.41 6.70
N THR A 188 -6.96 4.82 6.71
CA THR A 188 -5.87 4.03 7.30
C THR A 188 -5.67 4.30 8.80
N ALA A 189 -6.08 5.47 9.31
CA ALA A 189 -5.94 5.84 10.71
C ALA A 189 -6.56 4.82 11.71
N PRO A 190 -7.78 4.28 11.49
CA PRO A 190 -8.32 3.21 12.35
C PRO A 190 -7.46 1.95 12.36
N VAL A 191 -6.78 1.64 11.25
CA VAL A 191 -5.90 0.49 11.15
C VAL A 191 -4.60 0.73 11.94
N ALA A 192 -4.05 1.94 11.86
CA ALA A 192 -2.94 2.35 12.71
C ALA A 192 -3.30 2.26 14.21
N LEU A 193 -4.54 2.59 14.57
CA LEU A 193 -5.05 2.44 15.95
C LEU A 193 -5.09 0.97 16.38
N LEU A 194 -5.57 0.08 15.51
CA LEU A 194 -5.56 -1.37 15.77
C LEU A 194 -4.14 -1.91 15.98
N PHE A 195 -3.19 -1.54 15.11
CA PHE A 195 -1.79 -1.96 15.25
C PHE A 195 -1.12 -1.37 16.50
N THR A 196 -1.46 -0.13 16.84
CA THR A 196 -1.02 0.50 18.10
C THR A 196 -1.53 -0.29 19.31
N GLY A 197 -2.84 -0.60 19.34
CA GLY A 197 -3.43 -1.40 20.40
C GLY A 197 -2.80 -2.80 20.51
N LEU A 198 -2.55 -3.45 19.37
CA LEU A 198 -1.90 -4.75 19.33
C LEU A 198 -0.45 -4.69 19.86
N ALA A 199 0.31 -3.65 19.51
CA ALA A 199 1.66 -3.45 20.04
C ALA A 199 1.64 -3.18 21.56
N VAL A 200 0.70 -2.38 22.04
CA VAL A 200 0.51 -2.10 23.48
C VAL A 200 0.17 -3.38 24.24
N VAL A 201 -0.75 -4.20 23.74
CA VAL A 201 -1.12 -5.48 24.36
C VAL A 201 0.07 -6.44 24.33
N ALA A 202 0.83 -6.48 23.24
CA ALA A 202 2.03 -7.31 23.13
C ALA A 202 3.06 -6.99 24.20
N ILE A 203 3.35 -5.71 24.39
CA ILE A 203 4.35 -5.25 25.36
C ILE A 203 3.84 -5.41 26.79
N SER A 204 2.55 -5.18 27.02
CA SER A 204 1.92 -5.43 28.32
C SER A 204 1.98 -6.91 28.70
N ALA A 205 1.70 -7.81 27.74
CA ALA A 205 1.82 -9.24 27.94
C ALA A 205 3.27 -9.68 28.18
N ALA A 206 4.22 -9.13 27.42
CA ALA A 206 5.65 -9.40 27.56
C ALA A 206 6.21 -9.04 28.96
N ARG A 207 5.65 -8.01 29.59
CA ARG A 207 6.01 -7.58 30.95
C ARG A 207 5.57 -8.55 32.04
N LEU A 208 4.46 -9.25 31.83
CA LEU A 208 3.93 -10.24 32.76
C LEU A 208 4.64 -11.58 32.57
N GLU A 209 4.65 -12.08 31.34
CA GLU A 209 5.26 -13.36 31.00
C GLU A 209 5.59 -13.42 29.51
N ALA A 210 6.87 -13.61 29.15
CA ALA A 210 7.33 -13.63 27.76
C ALA A 210 6.65 -14.72 26.92
N ALA A 211 6.27 -15.85 27.52
CA ALA A 211 5.54 -16.94 26.85
C ALA A 211 4.17 -16.50 26.32
N SER A 212 3.52 -15.53 26.98
CA SER A 212 2.22 -14.99 26.58
C SER A 212 2.28 -14.24 25.24
N VAL A 213 3.44 -13.68 24.89
CA VAL A 213 3.68 -13.02 23.61
C VAL A 213 3.59 -14.01 22.45
N VAL A 214 4.14 -15.21 22.63
CA VAL A 214 4.12 -16.27 21.60
C VAL A 214 2.69 -16.69 21.28
N VAL A 215 1.88 -16.91 22.33
CA VAL A 215 0.46 -17.26 22.19
C VAL A 215 -0.32 -16.15 21.49
N MET A 216 -0.10 -14.89 21.89
CA MET A 216 -0.78 -13.75 21.28
C MET A 216 -0.36 -13.53 19.81
N LEU A 217 0.92 -13.69 19.47
CA LEU A 217 1.39 -13.65 18.08
C LEU A 217 0.82 -14.80 17.26
N ALA A 218 0.74 -16.00 17.83
CA ALA A 218 0.10 -17.15 17.19
C ALA A 218 -1.38 -16.91 16.91
N LEU A 219 -2.13 -16.38 17.89
CA LEU A 219 -3.55 -16.03 17.73
C LEU A 219 -3.76 -14.93 16.68
N THR A 220 -2.92 -13.90 16.69
CA THR A 220 -2.98 -12.82 15.70
C THR A 220 -2.66 -13.34 14.30
N GLY A 221 -1.61 -14.16 14.17
CA GLY A 221 -1.25 -14.82 12.94
C GLY A 221 -2.38 -15.72 12.42
N TRP A 222 -3.01 -16.49 13.31
CA TRP A 222 -4.15 -17.33 12.99
C TRP A 222 -5.35 -16.51 12.50
N LEU A 223 -5.69 -15.42 13.18
CA LEU A 223 -6.78 -14.53 12.77
C LEU A 223 -6.50 -13.87 11.41
N ALA A 224 -5.25 -13.47 11.16
CA ALA A 224 -4.84 -12.94 9.86
C ALA A 224 -4.93 -13.99 8.75
N LEU A 225 -4.53 -15.23 9.02
CA LEU A 225 -4.67 -16.36 8.09
C LEU A 225 -6.14 -16.69 7.83
N ALA A 226 -6.97 -16.72 8.87
CA ALA A 226 -8.41 -16.95 8.76
C ALA A 226 -9.09 -15.84 7.93
N TYR A 227 -8.76 -14.58 8.20
CA TYR A 227 -9.25 -13.44 7.42
C TYR A 227 -8.82 -13.52 5.95
N ARG A 228 -7.58 -13.94 5.68
CA ARG A 228 -7.09 -14.16 4.30
C ARG A 228 -7.80 -15.32 3.60
N ALA A 229 -8.02 -16.44 4.30
CA ALA A 229 -8.78 -17.56 3.77
C ALA A 229 -10.20 -17.11 3.40
N HIS A 230 -10.85 -16.35 4.29
CA HIS A 230 -12.17 -15.77 4.04
C HIS A 230 -12.16 -14.82 2.83
N ARG A 231 -11.19 -13.92 2.71
CA ARG A 231 -11.09 -13.04 1.53
C ARG A 231 -10.85 -13.81 0.23
N ARG A 232 -10.04 -14.88 0.25
CA ARG A 232 -9.84 -15.74 -0.94
C ARG A 232 -11.15 -16.39 -1.38
N VAL A 233 -11.96 -16.87 -0.43
CA VAL A 233 -13.29 -17.46 -0.71
C VAL A 233 -14.26 -16.41 -1.27
N VAL A 234 -14.28 -15.20 -0.69
CA VAL A 234 -15.15 -14.11 -1.18
C VAL A 234 -14.75 -13.63 -2.59
N LEU A 235 -13.46 -13.55 -2.89
CA LEU A 235 -12.97 -13.19 -4.24
C LEU A 235 -13.30 -14.26 -5.29
N GLN A 236 -13.29 -15.54 -4.91
CA GLN A 236 -13.73 -16.63 -5.78
C GLN A 236 -15.21 -16.50 -6.14
N GLN A 237 -16.08 -16.13 -5.18
CA GLN A 237 -17.50 -15.93 -5.44
C GLN A 237 -17.80 -14.77 -6.39
N ALA A 238 -17.06 -13.66 -6.28
CA ALA A 238 -17.19 -12.51 -7.17
C ALA A 238 -16.83 -12.83 -8.64
N THR A 239 -15.92 -13.79 -8.86
CA THR A 239 -15.51 -14.20 -10.21
C THR A 239 -16.61 -15.04 -10.89
N THR A 240 -17.31 -15.89 -10.14
CA THR A 240 -18.43 -16.70 -10.65
C THR A 240 -19.66 -15.86 -10.96
N GLU A 241 -19.96 -14.87 -10.12
CA GLU A 241 -21.14 -14.00 -10.29
C GLU A 241 -20.97 -13.04 -11.48
N SER A 242 -19.75 -12.56 -11.74
CA SER A 242 -19.42 -11.72 -12.89
C SER A 242 -19.49 -12.49 -14.22
N LEU A 243 -19.03 -13.75 -14.25
CA LEU A 243 -19.20 -14.65 -15.40
C LEU A 243 -20.68 -15.03 -15.63
N TYR A 244 -21.44 -15.27 -14.57
CA TYR A 244 -22.86 -15.59 -14.67
C TYR A 244 -23.67 -14.39 -15.17
N THR A 245 -23.33 -13.17 -14.73
CA THR A 245 -23.94 -11.92 -15.21
C THR A 245 -23.54 -11.64 -16.66
N PHE A 246 -22.28 -11.87 -17.02
CA PHE A 246 -21.80 -11.75 -18.40
C PHE A 246 -22.52 -12.70 -19.36
N VAL A 247 -22.68 -13.98 -18.98
CA VAL A 247 -23.38 -14.99 -19.80
C VAL A 247 -24.90 -14.75 -19.81
N LYS A 248 -25.48 -14.23 -18.73
CA LYS A 248 -26.91 -13.91 -18.63
C LYS A 248 -27.28 -12.66 -19.44
N ASP A 249 -26.39 -11.66 -19.51
CA ASP A 249 -26.56 -10.48 -20.35
C ASP A 249 -26.28 -10.79 -21.84
N LEU A 250 -25.56 -11.89 -22.14
CA LEU A 250 -25.35 -12.46 -23.48
C LEU A 250 -26.50 -13.36 -23.95
N GLY A 251 -27.74 -13.14 -23.49
CA GLY A 251 -28.93 -13.85 -23.97
C GLY A 251 -28.95 -14.02 -25.51
N PRO A 252 -29.63 -15.05 -26.05
CA PRO A 252 -29.38 -15.58 -27.40
C PRO A 252 -29.37 -14.49 -28.47
N LEU A 253 -28.16 -14.10 -28.90
CA LEU A 253 -27.95 -13.10 -29.94
C LEU A 253 -28.23 -13.72 -31.30
N VAL A 254 -29.36 -13.33 -31.89
CA VAL A 254 -29.64 -13.60 -33.31
C VAL A 254 -28.90 -12.54 -34.12
N VAL A 255 -27.89 -12.96 -34.89
CA VAL A 255 -27.02 -12.07 -35.71
C VAL A 255 -27.78 -11.21 -36.73
N ALA A 256 -29.06 -11.54 -36.98
CA ALA A 256 -29.93 -10.79 -37.87
C ALA A 256 -30.46 -9.45 -37.28
N GLU A 257 -30.49 -9.26 -35.96
CA GLU A 257 -31.08 -8.05 -35.35
C GLU A 257 -30.07 -6.90 -35.16
N GLU A 258 -30.50 -5.65 -35.36
CA GLU A 258 -29.71 -4.43 -35.13
C GLU A 258 -29.13 -4.31 -33.72
N ARG A 259 -29.73 -5.00 -32.73
CA ARG A 259 -29.23 -5.06 -31.34
C ARG A 259 -27.88 -5.77 -31.18
N SER A 260 -27.46 -6.57 -32.16
CA SER A 260 -26.17 -7.29 -32.11
C SER A 260 -24.97 -6.36 -32.13
N THR A 261 -25.08 -5.23 -32.83
CA THR A 261 -24.02 -4.21 -32.95
C THR A 261 -23.77 -3.47 -31.63
N ASP A 262 -24.83 -3.08 -30.94
CA ASP A 262 -24.73 -2.38 -29.64
C ASP A 262 -24.13 -3.29 -28.55
N VAL A 263 -24.43 -4.59 -28.60
CA VAL A 263 -23.86 -5.56 -27.68
C VAL A 263 -22.39 -5.82 -28.00
N LEU A 264 -22.02 -5.94 -29.30
CA LEU A 264 -20.61 -6.10 -29.67
C LEU A 264 -19.75 -4.89 -29.29
N GLU A 265 -20.26 -3.67 -29.49
CA GLU A 265 -19.53 -2.45 -29.12
C GLU A 265 -19.36 -2.34 -27.61
N ARG A 266 -20.39 -2.69 -26.82
CA ARG A 266 -20.26 -2.75 -25.36
C ARG A 266 -19.23 -3.78 -24.91
N VAL A 267 -19.17 -4.94 -25.56
CA VAL A 267 -18.16 -5.98 -25.28
C VAL A 267 -16.76 -5.51 -25.68
N ARG A 268 -16.60 -4.84 -26.83
CA ARG A 268 -15.33 -4.24 -27.26
C ARG A 268 -14.80 -3.23 -26.23
N VAL A 269 -15.66 -2.32 -25.78
CA VAL A 269 -15.34 -1.32 -24.76
C VAL A 269 -15.01 -1.97 -23.41
N LEU A 270 -15.76 -3.00 -23.00
CA LEU A 270 -15.51 -3.72 -21.75
C LEU A 270 -14.15 -4.45 -21.77
N LEU A 271 -13.84 -5.10 -22.88
CA LEU A 271 -12.59 -5.85 -23.07
C LEU A 271 -11.39 -4.95 -23.42
N HIS A 272 -11.59 -3.64 -23.55
CA HIS A 272 -10.56 -2.69 -24.00
C HIS A 272 -9.87 -3.14 -25.29
N ALA A 273 -10.65 -3.76 -26.19
CA ALA A 273 -10.15 -4.30 -27.45
C ALA A 273 -10.22 -3.25 -28.56
N GLU A 274 -9.20 -3.22 -29.42
CA GLU A 274 -9.14 -2.31 -30.57
C GLU A 274 -10.14 -2.70 -31.65
N GLN A 275 -10.36 -4.00 -31.83
CA GLN A 275 -11.31 -4.58 -32.79
C GLN A 275 -11.94 -5.87 -32.23
N LEU A 276 -13.22 -6.09 -32.53
CA LEU A 276 -13.94 -7.33 -32.22
C LEU A 276 -14.72 -7.80 -33.44
N ASP A 277 -14.53 -9.07 -33.82
CA ASP A 277 -15.21 -9.70 -34.96
C ASP A 277 -16.13 -10.82 -34.48
N LEU A 278 -17.40 -10.77 -34.88
CA LEU A 278 -18.37 -11.84 -34.66
C LEU A 278 -18.69 -12.50 -36.00
N THR A 279 -18.42 -13.80 -36.12
CA THR A 279 -18.81 -14.61 -37.27
C THR A 279 -19.89 -15.60 -36.86
N ALA A 280 -20.95 -15.68 -37.66
CA ALA A 280 -22.02 -16.65 -37.47
C ALA A 280 -22.36 -17.34 -38.78
N SER A 281 -22.46 -18.67 -38.72
CA SER A 281 -22.86 -19.54 -39.82
C SER A 281 -24.35 -19.87 -39.69
N SER A 282 -25.12 -19.67 -40.75
CA SER A 282 -26.51 -20.10 -40.85
C SER A 282 -26.67 -20.97 -42.09
N GLY A 283 -26.56 -22.28 -41.92
CA GLY A 283 -26.41 -23.21 -43.05
C GLY A 283 -25.09 -22.96 -43.80
N ASP A 284 -25.16 -22.86 -45.13
CA ASP A 284 -24.02 -22.59 -46.03
C ASP A 284 -23.57 -21.11 -46.06
N ARG A 285 -24.30 -20.20 -45.38
CA ARG A 285 -24.00 -18.76 -45.43
C ARG A 285 -23.27 -18.28 -44.19
N TRP A 286 -22.23 -17.49 -44.40
CA TRP A 286 -21.45 -16.84 -43.36
C TRP A 286 -21.80 -15.36 -43.27
N SER A 287 -22.08 -14.91 -42.04
CA SER A 287 -22.28 -13.50 -41.73
C SER A 287 -21.21 -13.06 -40.75
N ALA A 288 -20.53 -11.95 -41.06
CA ALA A 288 -19.53 -11.35 -40.19
C ALA A 288 -19.95 -9.93 -39.80
N LEU A 289 -19.79 -9.61 -38.52
CA LEU A 289 -19.99 -8.29 -37.95
C LEU A 289 -18.69 -7.85 -37.28
N THR A 290 -18.09 -6.77 -37.78
CA THR A 290 -16.86 -6.20 -37.26
C THR A 290 -17.14 -4.85 -36.63
N VAL A 291 -16.66 -4.66 -35.40
CA VAL A 291 -16.69 -3.37 -34.72
C VAL A 291 -15.28 -2.99 -34.28
N ALA A 292 -14.84 -1.80 -34.68
CA ALA A 292 -13.49 -1.29 -34.45
C ALA A 292 -13.54 0.16 -33.93
N GLU A 293 -12.56 0.53 -33.12
CA GLU A 293 -12.50 1.86 -32.49
C GLU A 293 -12.49 2.98 -33.54
N GLY A 294 -13.45 3.92 -33.43
CA GLY A 294 -13.55 5.07 -34.33
C GLY A 294 -14.08 4.76 -35.74
N GLN A 295 -14.55 3.54 -36.00
CA GLN A 295 -15.12 3.14 -37.29
C GLN A 295 -16.60 2.77 -37.16
N SER A 296 -17.40 3.07 -38.18
CA SER A 296 -18.77 2.58 -38.25
C SER A 296 -18.78 1.05 -38.38
N PRO A 297 -19.68 0.35 -37.68
CA PRO A 297 -19.80 -1.11 -37.74
C PRO A 297 -19.91 -1.61 -39.17
N ARG A 298 -19.13 -2.65 -39.52
CA ARG A 298 -19.15 -3.26 -40.85
C ARG A 298 -19.81 -4.63 -40.77
N ARG A 299 -20.83 -4.84 -41.61
CA ARG A 299 -21.48 -6.14 -41.80
C ARG A 299 -21.11 -6.66 -43.19
N SER A 300 -20.49 -7.83 -43.26
CA SER A 300 -20.30 -8.55 -44.52
C SER A 300 -21.11 -9.85 -44.50
N VAL A 301 -21.71 -10.16 -45.64
CA VAL A 301 -22.40 -11.42 -45.89
C VAL A 301 -21.70 -12.00 -47.11
N ASP A 302 -20.95 -13.09 -46.91
CA ASP A 302 -20.40 -13.82 -48.05
C ASP A 302 -21.49 -14.74 -48.61
N VAL A 303 -21.58 -14.78 -49.95
CA VAL A 303 -22.59 -15.50 -50.74
C VAL A 303 -22.52 -17.00 -50.50
#